data_AF-A0A6B2GFN3-F1
#
_entry.id   AF-A0A6B2GFN3-F1
#
_cell.length_a   1.000
_cell.length_b   1.000
_cell.length_c   1.000
_cell.angle_alpha   90.00
_cell.angle_beta   90.00
_cell.angle_gamma   90.00
#
_symmetry.space_group_name_H-M   'P 1'
#
loop_
_entity.id
_entity.type
_entity.pdbx_description
1 polymer ?
#
loop_
_entity_poly.entity_id
_entity_poly.type
_entity_poly.pdbx_seq_one_letter_code
_entity_poly.pdbx_strand_id
1 'polypeptide(L)' 'KKHRLLGYFIADHKSGFYQSQTFKKVIDYIKSHPQSGVLKENETKEGLRLLMTLIQLDSVQKALQVLREFLK' A
#
# COMPACT_ATOMS: atom_id res chain seq x y z
N LYS A 1 -16.27 -11.82 4.03
CA LYS A 1 -15.22 -10.99 3.37
C LYS A 1 -14.73 -9.93 4.36
N LYS A 2 -13.43 -9.60 4.41
CA LYS A 2 -12.86 -8.73 5.46
C LYS A 2 -12.89 -7.21 5.16
N HIS A 3 -13.63 -6.77 4.12
CA HIS A 3 -13.77 -5.36 3.67
C HIS A 3 -12.42 -4.61 3.61
N ARG A 4 -11.40 -5.29 3.07
CA ARG A 4 -10.00 -4.87 3.13
C ARG A 4 -9.31 -5.16 1.81
N LEU A 5 -8.42 -4.27 1.40
CA LEU A 5 -7.46 -4.48 0.32
C LEU A 5 -6.08 -4.70 0.90
N LEU A 6 -5.38 -5.72 0.40
CA LEU A 6 -4.00 -6.01 0.75
C LEU A 6 -3.11 -5.73 -0.46
N GLY A 7 -2.06 -4.94 -0.27
CA GLY A 7 -1.05 -4.65 -1.28
C GLY A 7 0.30 -5.20 -0.83
N TYR A 8 0.86 -6.12 -1.61
CA TYR A 8 2.20 -6.66 -1.37
C TYR A 8 3.18 -5.95 -2.28
N PHE A 9 4.22 -5.36 -1.70
CA PHE A 9 5.28 -4.76 -2.48
C PHE A 9 6.39 -5.78 -2.76
N ILE A 10 7.23 -5.46 -3.74
CA ILE A 10 8.39 -6.29 -4.08
C ILE A 10 9.37 -6.35 -2.90
N ALA A 11 10.07 -7.47 -2.74
CA ALA A 11 10.94 -7.69 -1.59
C ALA A 11 12.24 -6.86 -1.64
N ASP A 12 12.69 -6.46 -2.83
CA ASP A 12 13.91 -5.67 -2.99
C ASP A 12 13.67 -4.19 -2.65
N HIS A 13 13.97 -3.82 -1.40
CA HIS A 13 13.88 -2.44 -0.90
C HIS A 13 14.89 -1.49 -1.56
N LYS A 14 15.95 -2.00 -2.19
CA LYS A 14 16.93 -1.17 -2.91
C LYS A 14 16.54 -0.91 -4.35
N SER A 15 15.52 -1.61 -4.86
CA SER A 15 15.04 -1.45 -6.22
C SER A 15 14.60 -0.01 -6.53
N GLY A 16 14.65 0.34 -7.82
CA GLY A 16 14.16 1.64 -8.29
C GLY A 16 12.69 1.89 -7.99
N PHE A 17 11.90 0.85 -7.68
CA PHE A 17 10.51 1.00 -7.27
C PHE A 17 10.37 1.80 -5.97
N TYR A 18 11.13 1.46 -4.92
CA TYR A 18 11.06 2.14 -3.63
C TYR A 18 11.65 3.57 -3.68
N GLN A 19 12.53 3.82 -4.65
CA GLN A 19 13.09 5.16 -4.92
C GLN A 19 12.17 6.00 -5.83
N SER A 20 11.13 5.40 -6.42
CA SER A 20 10.27 6.07 -7.38
C SER A 20 9.38 7.13 -6.71
N GLN A 21 9.10 8.19 -7.47
CA GLN A 21 8.14 9.21 -7.04
C GLN A 21 6.75 8.62 -6.79
N THR A 22 6.35 7.61 -7.58
CA THR A 22 5.08 6.89 -7.41
C THR A 22 4.98 6.25 -6.04
N PHE A 23 6.01 5.51 -5.62
CA PHE A 23 6.00 4.87 -4.31
C PHE A 23 5.98 5.90 -3.18
N LYS A 24 6.73 7.00 -3.30
CA LYS A 24 6.68 8.11 -2.35
C LYS A 24 5.26 8.65 -2.16
N LYS A 25 4.50 8.87 -3.26
CA LYS A 25 3.10 9.31 -3.16
C LYS A 25 2.21 8.31 -2.42
N VAL A 26 2.43 7.00 -2.60
CA VAL A 26 1.70 5.96 -1.84
C VAL A 26 1.96 6.10 -0.34
N ILE A 27 3.23 6.29 0.06
CA ILE A 27 3.60 6.52 1.46
C ILE A 27 2.92 7.78 2.00
N ASP A 28 2.99 8.89 1.26
CA ASP A 28 2.45 10.19 1.67
C ASP A 28 0.92 10.15 1.80
N TYR A 29 0.22 9.44 0.91
CA TYR A 29 -1.22 9.22 1.01
C TYR A 29 -1.60 8.47 2.29
N ILE A 30 -0.90 7.37 2.58
CA ILE A 30 -1.22 6.54 3.76
C ILE A 30 -0.91 7.30 5.06
N LYS A 31 0.18 8.07 5.10
CA LYS A 31 0.52 8.93 6.24
C LYS A 31 -0.51 10.04 6.48
N SER A 32 -1.06 10.62 5.42
CA SER A 32 -2.12 11.63 5.52
C SER A 32 -3.50 11.05 5.85
N HIS A 33 -3.72 9.74 5.62
CA HIS A 33 -4.99 9.04 5.86
C HIS A 33 -4.83 7.81 6.78
N PRO A 34 -4.38 7.97 8.04
CA PRO A 34 -4.06 6.86 8.94
C PRO A 34 -5.28 6.01 9.32
N GLN A 35 -6.49 6.56 9.20
CA GLN A 35 -7.74 5.81 9.43
C GLN A 35 -8.12 4.90 8.25
N SER A 36 -7.61 5.18 7.05
CA SER A 36 -7.98 4.46 5.82
C SER A 36 -7.07 3.27 5.55
N GLY A 37 -5.85 3.26 6.11
CA GLY A 37 -4.95 2.14 5.97
C GLY A 37 -3.62 2.29 6.68
N VAL A 38 -2.81 1.23 6.61
CA VAL A 38 -1.50 1.13 7.25
C VAL A 38 -0.48 0.46 6.33
N LEU A 39 0.78 0.83 6.51
CA LEU A 39 1.93 0.10 5.99
C LEU A 39 2.65 -0.61 7.12
N LYS A 40 2.97 -1.88 6.91
CA LYS A 40 3.73 -2.70 7.86
C LYS A 40 4.82 -3.46 7.14
N GLU A 41 5.99 -3.49 7.75
CA GLU A 41 7.05 -4.41 7.36
C GLU A 41 6.75 -5.77 7.99
N ASN A 42 6.80 -6.82 7.17
CA ASN A 42 6.65 -8.20 7.59
C ASN A 42 7.84 -9.00 7.07
N GLU A 43 8.54 -9.66 7.98
CA GLU A 43 9.59 -10.60 7.60
C GLU A 43 8.96 -11.88 7.02
N THR A 44 9.39 -12.27 5.83
CA THR A 44 9.01 -13.53 5.19
C THR A 44 10.25 -14.40 5.04
N LYS A 45 10.07 -15.69 4.74
CA LYS A 45 11.18 -16.62 4.47
C LYS A 45 12.12 -16.11 3.36
N GLU A 46 11.57 -15.33 2.43
CA GLU A 46 12.27 -14.73 1.28
C GLU A 46 12.74 -13.29 1.55
N GLY A 47 12.72 -12.83 2.81
CA GLY A 47 13.15 -11.49 3.21
C GLY A 47 12.01 -10.56 3.64
N LEU A 48 12.38 -9.31 3.95
CA LEU A 48 11.47 -8.29 4.46
C LEU A 48 10.54 -7.79 3.35
N ARG A 49 9.23 -7.88 3.58
CA ARG A 49 8.21 -7.38 2.65
C ARG A 49 7.44 -6.24 3.28
N LEU A 50 7.16 -5.21 2.49
CA LEU A 50 6.21 -4.19 2.88
C LEU A 50 4.79 -4.65 2.51
N LEU A 51 3.88 -4.53 3.45
CA LEU A 51 2.46 -4.84 3.30
C LEU A 51 1.63 -3.58 3.54
N MET A 52 0.83 -3.20 2.55
CA MET A 52 -0.22 -2.21 2.71
C MET A 52 -1.54 -2.91 3.03
N THR A 53 -2.26 -2.40 4.03
CA THR A 53 -3.65 -2.78 4.29
C THR A 53 -4.53 -1.55 4.25
N LEU A 54 -5.50 -1.52 3.35
CA LEU A 54 -6.57 -0.52 3.33
C LEU A 54 -7.84 -1.15 3.87
N ILE A 55 -8.58 -0.40 4.69
CA ILE A 55 -9.83 -0.85 5.34
C ILE A 55 -11.05 -0.14 4.74
N GLN A 56 -12.26 -0.64 5.04
CA GLN A 56 -13.53 -0.11 4.54
C GLN A 56 -13.70 -0.17 3.01
N LEU A 57 -13.02 -1.12 2.36
CA LEU A 57 -13.16 -1.38 0.92
C LEU A 57 -14.09 -2.58 0.71
N ASP A 58 -15.35 -2.28 0.40
CA ASP A 58 -16.41 -3.26 0.17
C ASP A 58 -16.61 -3.65 -1.30
N SER A 59 -16.01 -2.88 -2.22
CA SER A 59 -16.16 -3.04 -3.66
C SER A 59 -14.86 -2.75 -4.39
N VAL A 60 -14.70 -3.35 -5.56
CA VAL A 60 -13.56 -3.12 -6.46
C VAL A 60 -13.52 -1.67 -6.92
N GLN A 61 -14.68 -1.05 -7.14
CA GLN A 61 -14.81 0.34 -7.56
C GLN A 61 -14.23 1.29 -6.49
N LYS A 62 -14.59 1.13 -5.21
CA LYS A 62 -14.00 1.93 -4.12
C LYS A 62 -12.50 1.71 -4.00
N ALA A 63 -12.04 0.47 -4.12
CA ALA A 63 -10.62 0.17 -4.11
C ALA A 63 -9.88 0.90 -5.24
N LEU A 64 -10.41 0.86 -6.46
CA LEU A 64 -9.81 1.53 -7.61
C LEU A 64 -9.80 3.06 -7.44
N GLN A 65 -10.86 3.64 -6.86
CA GLN A 65 -10.90 5.08 -6.59
C GLN A 65 -9.79 5.48 -5.61
N VAL A 66 -9.62 4.76 -4.50
CA VAL A 66 -8.55 5.03 -3.53
C VAL A 66 -7.16 4.88 -4.16
N LEU A 67 -6.92 3.83 -4.95
CA LEU A 67 -5.65 3.64 -5.65
C LEU A 67 -5.34 4.77 -6.63
N ARG A 68 -6.35 5.39 -7.26
CA ARG A 68 -6.16 6.56 -8.14
C ARG A 68 -5.78 7.81 -7.36
N GLU A 69 -6.29 7.98 -6.14
CA GLU A 69 -5.88 9.11 -5.27
C GLU A 69 -4.39 9.05 -4.93
N PHE A 70 -3.77 7.87 -4.89
CA PHE A 70 -2.32 7.73 -4.65
C PHE A 70 -1.47 8.38 -5.74
N LEU A 71 -2.01 8.49 -6.95
CA LEU A 71 -1.27 8.92 -8.14
C LEU A 71 -1.49 10.40 -8.47
N LYS A 72 -2.48 11.05 -7.84
CA LYS A 72 -2.66 12.50 -7.91
C LYS A 72 -1.44 13.20 -7.33
#